data_AF-A0A6L8N6P2-F1
#
_entry.id   AF-A0A6L8N6P2-F1
#
_cell.length_a   1.000
_cell.length_b   1.000
_cell.length_c   1.000
_cell.angle_alpha   90.00
_cell.angle_beta   90.00
_cell.angle_gamma   90.00
#
_symmetry.space_group_name_H-M   'P 1'
#
loop_
_entity.id
_entity.type
_entity.pdbx_description
1 polymer ?
#
loop_
_entity_poly.entity_id
_entity_poly.type
_entity_poly.pdbx_seq_one_letter_code
_entity_poly.pdbx_strand_id
1 'polypeptide(L)'
;MTGGPGLSWPVLRAAWDSLPSTRIPTAERLTGGADTSNGGGAFPAGARGAAGLLRSELVHVRRHNAIDGGYGSHDIVRDERLLALCRQALNGRTSS
;
A
#
# COMPACT_ATOMS: atom_id res chain seq x y z
N MET A 1 -5.19 0.77 -26.35
CA MET A 1 -5.98 0.88 -25.10
C MET A 1 -5.54 -0.25 -24.18
N THR A 2 -4.49 -0.02 -23.37
CA THR A 2 -3.79 -1.10 -22.65
C THR A 2 -4.12 -1.07 -21.17
N GLY A 3 -5.40 -1.28 -20.85
CA GLY A 3 -5.82 -1.64 -19.50
C GLY A 3 -5.40 -3.07 -19.21
N GLY A 4 -4.13 -3.28 -18.84
CA GLY A 4 -3.68 -4.58 -18.37
C GLY A 4 -4.49 -5.00 -17.14
N PRO A 5 -4.84 -6.29 -16.97
CA PRO A 5 -5.60 -6.73 -15.82
C PRO A 5 -4.82 -6.42 -14.55
N GLY A 6 -5.30 -5.43 -13.79
CA GLY A 6 -4.72 -5.09 -12.50
C GLY A 6 -4.69 -6.35 -11.62
N LEU A 7 -3.52 -6.66 -11.04
CA LEU A 7 -3.37 -7.82 -10.18
C LEU A 7 -4.49 -7.84 -9.13
N SER A 8 -5.20 -8.95 -9.04
CA SER A 8 -6.33 -9.08 -8.13
C SER A 8 -5.86 -8.93 -6.68
N TRP A 9 -6.76 -8.45 -5.81
CA TRP A 9 -6.43 -8.22 -4.41
C TRP A 9 -5.77 -9.41 -3.70
N PRO A 10 -6.21 -10.68 -3.88
CA PRO A 10 -5.54 -11.83 -3.27
C PRO A 10 -4.07 -11.96 -3.69
N VAL A 11 -3.72 -11.67 -4.95
CA VAL A 11 -2.34 -11.72 -5.46
C VAL A 11 -1.50 -10.60 -4.87
N LEU A 12 -2.03 -9.37 -4.83
CA LEU A 12 -1.37 -8.23 -4.18
C LEU A 12 -1.16 -8.48 -2.68
N ARG A 13 -2.14 -9.11 -2.02
CA ARG A 13 -2.06 -9.44 -0.59
C ARG A 13 -0.98 -10.48 -0.30
N ALA A 14 -0.94 -11.57 -1.07
CA ALA A 14 0.07 -12.62 -0.91
C ALA A 14 1.49 -12.11 -1.21
N ALA A 15 1.63 -11.22 -2.20
CA ALA A 15 2.88 -10.54 -2.52
C ALA A 15 3.39 -9.69 -1.33
N TRP A 16 2.53 -8.86 -0.72
CA TRP A 16 2.87 -8.00 0.42
C TRP A 16 3.47 -8.78 1.62
N ASP A 17 2.96 -9.97 1.88
CA ASP A 17 3.47 -10.85 2.95
C ASP A 17 4.80 -11.48 2.57
N SER A 18 4.92 -11.95 1.33
CA SER A 18 6.09 -12.70 0.86
C SER A 18 7.30 -11.82 0.57
N LEU A 19 7.10 -10.56 0.15
CA LEU A 19 8.12 -9.72 -0.47
C LEU A 19 8.02 -8.25 -0.03
N PRO A 20 8.95 -7.73 0.80
CA PRO A 20 9.01 -6.32 1.19
C PRO A 20 9.01 -5.34 0.02
N SER A 21 9.67 -5.70 -1.09
CA SER A 21 9.72 -4.91 -2.33
C SER A 21 8.35 -4.63 -2.96
N THR A 22 7.32 -5.43 -2.64
CA THR A 22 5.98 -5.30 -3.21
C THR A 22 5.04 -4.43 -2.39
N ARG A 23 5.42 -4.05 -1.16
CA ARG A 23 4.58 -3.24 -0.27
C ARG A 23 4.31 -1.84 -0.85
N ILE A 24 5.36 -1.15 -1.33
CA ILE A 24 5.21 0.16 -1.99
C ILE A 24 4.33 0.06 -3.26
N PRO A 25 4.63 -0.79 -4.27
CA PRO A 25 3.77 -0.95 -5.45
C PRO A 25 2.32 -1.40 -5.18
N THR A 26 2.06 -2.02 -4.03
CA THR A 26 0.71 -2.40 -3.61
C THR A 26 0.00 -1.22 -2.94
N ALA A 27 0.67 -0.49 -2.04
CA ALA A 27 0.14 0.71 -1.42
C ALA A 27 -0.20 1.78 -2.48
N GLU A 28 0.66 1.95 -3.50
CA GLU A 28 0.40 2.84 -4.64
C GLU A 28 -0.86 2.48 -5.41
N ARG A 29 -1.12 1.18 -5.66
CA ARG A 29 -2.36 0.74 -6.32
C ARG A 29 -3.59 0.98 -5.45
N LEU A 30 -3.47 0.81 -4.13
CA LEU A 30 -4.55 1.11 -3.19
C LEU A 30 -4.82 2.63 -3.11
N THR A 31 -3.80 3.48 -3.24
CA THR A 31 -3.95 4.94 -3.35
C THR A 31 -4.55 5.36 -4.70
N GLY A 32 -3.99 4.90 -5.82
CA GLY A 32 -4.39 5.31 -7.17
C GLY A 32 -5.68 4.68 -7.70
N GLY A 33 -6.20 3.64 -7.01
CA GLY A 33 -7.54 3.11 -7.25
C GLY A 33 -8.67 3.94 -6.63
N ALA A 34 -8.34 4.97 -5.84
CA ALA A 34 -9.31 5.98 -5.43
C ALA A 34 -9.48 6.99 -6.57
N ASP A 35 -10.46 6.74 -7.44
CA ASP A 35 -10.93 7.74 -8.40
C ASP A 35 -11.58 8.90 -7.64
N THR A 36 -10.80 9.96 -7.41
CA THR A 36 -11.24 11.17 -6.72
C THR A 36 -12.23 11.99 -7.54
N SER A 37 -12.44 11.69 -8.83
CA SER A 37 -13.48 12.35 -9.64
C SER A 37 -14.89 11.84 -9.32
N ASN A 38 -15.00 10.68 -8.67
CA ASN A 38 -16.28 9.98 -8.44
C ASN A 38 -16.68 9.92 -6.95
N GLY A 39 -16.29 10.92 -6.16
CA GLY A 39 -16.84 11.25 -4.82
C GLY A 39 -16.74 10.16 -3.74
N GLY A 40 -16.10 9.03 -4.03
CA GLY A 40 -16.16 7.82 -3.22
C GLY A 40 -14.78 7.28 -2.95
N GLY A 41 -14.23 7.60 -1.78
CA GLY A 41 -13.04 6.98 -1.22
C GLY A 41 -13.25 5.51 -0.86
N ALA A 42 -13.58 4.67 -1.85
CA ALA A 42 -13.67 3.23 -1.70
C ALA A 42 -12.33 2.57 -2.04
N PHE A 43 -12.08 1.39 -1.48
CA PHE A 43 -11.05 0.50 -2.03
C PHE A 43 -11.54 -0.11 -3.35
N PRO A 44 -10.64 -0.56 -4.25
CA PRO A 44 -11.02 -1.35 -5.42
C PRO A 44 -11.95 -2.50 -5.05
N ALA A 45 -12.98 -2.75 -5.86
CA ALA A 45 -13.92 -3.83 -5.62
C ALA A 45 -13.19 -5.18 -5.44
N GLY A 46 -13.49 -5.88 -4.34
CA GLY A 46 -12.80 -7.11 -3.96
C GLY A 46 -11.60 -6.93 -3.01
N ALA A 47 -11.14 -5.70 -2.72
CA ALA A 47 -10.03 -5.44 -1.80
C ALA A 47 -10.42 -5.50 -0.30
N ARG A 48 -11.17 -6.53 0.09
CA ARG A 48 -11.63 -6.75 1.47
C ARG A 48 -10.43 -6.94 2.40
N GLY A 49 -10.37 -6.15 3.47
CA GLY A 49 -9.29 -6.19 4.46
C GLY A 49 -8.11 -5.25 4.18
N ALA A 50 -8.05 -4.57 3.02
CA ALA A 50 -6.97 -3.64 2.71
C ALA A 50 -6.82 -2.50 3.74
N ALA A 51 -7.93 -2.01 4.32
CA ALA A 51 -7.91 -1.06 5.43
C ALA A 51 -7.17 -1.59 6.67
N GLY A 52 -7.35 -2.88 6.99
CA GLY A 52 -6.67 -3.53 8.10
C GLY A 52 -5.17 -3.66 7.84
N LEU A 53 -4.79 -4.10 6.64
CA LEU A 53 -3.39 -4.24 6.22
C LEU A 53 -2.60 -2.93 6.33
N LEU A 54 -3.17 -1.84 5.80
CA LEU A 54 -2.51 -0.53 5.83
C LEU A 54 -2.40 0.01 7.27
N ARG A 55 -3.38 -0.26 8.14
CA ARG A 55 -3.29 0.09 9.56
C ARG A 55 -2.23 -0.73 10.30
N SER A 56 -2.12 -2.04 10.04
CA SER A 56 -1.07 -2.86 10.65
C SER A 56 0.32 -2.37 10.24
N GLU A 57 0.54 -2.03 8.96
CA GLU A 57 1.82 -1.49 8.50
C GLU A 57 2.18 -0.15 9.19
N LEU A 58 1.19 0.72 9.44
CA LEU A 58 1.40 1.98 10.17
C LEU A 58 1.75 1.79 11.66
N VAL A 59 1.33 0.68 12.28
CA VAL A 59 1.63 0.35 13.69
C VAL A 59 2.99 -0.36 13.80
N HIS A 60 3.46 -1.02 12.74
CA HIS A 60 4.72 -1.76 12.73
C HIS A 60 5.94 -0.85 12.49
N VAL A 61 6.80 -0.73 13.52
CA VAL A 61 7.92 0.24 13.55
C VAL A 61 9.09 -0.14 12.63
N ARG A 62 9.37 0.70 11.62
CA ARG A 62 10.68 0.95 10.93
C ARG A 62 11.72 -0.18 10.90
N ARG A 63 11.33 -1.38 10.45
CA ARG A 63 12.22 -2.52 10.19
C ARG A 63 11.85 -3.29 8.92
N HIS A 64 11.02 -2.70 8.04
CA HIS A 64 10.24 -3.48 7.08
C HIS A 64 10.92 -3.69 5.73
N ASN A 65 11.86 -2.81 5.34
CA ASN A 65 12.65 -2.97 4.11
C ASN A 65 14.13 -3.39 4.32
N ALA A 66 14.60 -3.49 5.56
CA ALA A 66 15.96 -3.99 5.84
C ALA A 66 16.08 -5.48 5.44
N ILE A 67 16.90 -5.76 4.44
CA ILE A 67 17.38 -7.10 4.11
C ILE A 67 18.79 -7.24 4.70
N ASP A 68 19.16 -8.44 5.17
CA ASP A 68 20.41 -8.71 5.92
C ASP A 68 21.64 -7.94 5.40
N GLY A 69 22.21 -7.10 6.28
CA GLY A 69 23.40 -6.29 5.98
C GLY A 69 23.41 -4.91 6.64
N GLY A 70 22.25 -4.35 6.98
CA GLY A 70 22.13 -3.07 7.70
C GLY A 70 20.96 -2.22 7.19
N TYR A 71 20.63 -1.16 7.93
CA TYR A 71 19.54 -0.25 7.57
C TYR A 71 20.14 0.99 6.87
N GLY A 72 20.12 0.99 5.54
CA GLY A 72 20.67 2.08 4.76
C GLY A 72 19.73 3.29 4.70
N SER A 73 20.27 4.47 4.36
CA SER A 73 19.44 5.67 4.13
C SER A 73 18.37 5.47 3.05
N HIS A 74 18.62 4.56 2.10
CA HIS A 74 17.66 4.16 1.08
C HIS A 74 16.44 3.41 1.68
N ASP A 75 16.64 2.59 2.71
CA ASP A 75 15.58 1.84 3.37
C ASP A 75 14.71 2.75 4.23
N ILE A 76 15.32 3.78 4.86
CA ILE A 76 14.59 4.86 5.54
C ILE A 76 13.64 5.56 4.56
N VAL A 77 14.14 5.98 3.39
CA VAL A 77 13.33 6.67 2.36
C VAL A 77 12.21 5.75 1.84
N ARG A 78 12.45 4.45 1.71
CA ARG A 78 11.42 3.47 1.31
C ARG A 78 10.37 3.25 2.40
N ASP A 79 10.76 3.09 3.66
CA ASP A 79 9.84 2.96 4.79
C ASP A 79 8.98 4.24 4.92
N GLU A 80 9.58 5.43 4.81
CA GLU A 80 8.85 6.70 4.88
C GLU A 80 7.87 6.89 3.72
N ARG A 81 8.25 6.52 2.49
CA ARG A 81 7.33 6.49 1.32
C ARG A 81 6.18 5.51 1.55
N LEU A 82 6.45 4.32 2.07
CA LEU A 82 5.42 3.32 2.36
C LEU A 82 4.42 3.83 3.41
N LEU A 83 4.90 4.43 4.50
CA LEU A 83 4.05 5.01 5.54
C LEU A 83 3.23 6.20 5.01
N ALA A 84 3.80 7.04 4.15
CA ALA A 84 3.07 8.14 3.50
C ALA A 84 1.93 7.61 2.63
N LEU A 85 2.18 6.60 1.79
CA LEU A 85 1.18 5.95 0.95
C LEU A 85 0.08 5.28 1.79
N CYS A 86 0.43 4.58 2.87
CA CYS A 86 -0.55 3.96 3.77
C CYS A 86 -1.48 5.00 4.41
N ARG A 87 -0.94 6.15 4.85
CA ARG A 87 -1.75 7.27 5.36
C ARG A 87 -2.62 7.89 4.27
N GLN A 88 -2.09 8.18 3.09
CA GLN A 88 -2.85 8.78 1.98
C GLN A 88 -4.01 7.87 1.55
N ALA A 89 -3.74 6.56 1.41
CA ALA A 89 -4.73 5.54 1.08
C ALA A 89 -5.83 5.40 2.14
N LEU A 90 -5.57 5.73 3.41
CA LEU A 90 -6.57 5.74 4.48
C LEU A 90 -7.32 7.08 4.54
N ASN A 91 -6.61 8.21 4.42
CA ASN A 91 -7.16 9.55 4.59
C ASN A 91 -8.05 10.01 3.43
N GLY A 92 -7.71 9.63 2.19
CA GLY A 92 -8.60 9.82 1.03
C GLY A 92 -9.90 9.00 1.11
N ARG A 93 -10.10 8.27 2.21
CA ARG A 93 -11.25 7.43 2.54
C ARG A 93 -11.82 7.75 3.93
N THR A 94 -11.53 8.95 4.46
CA THR A 94 -12.12 9.52 5.69
C THR A 94 -12.62 10.95 5.55
N SER A 95 -12.28 11.66 4.47
CA SER A 95 -12.90 12.92 4.10
C SER A 95 -14.33 12.68 3.58
N SER A 96 -15.29 12.74 4.50
CA SER A 96 -16.73 12.95 4.24
C SER A 96 -17.06 14.43 4.24
#